data_AF-A0A8H7D0E5-F1
#
_entry.id   AF-A0A8H7D0E5-F1
#
_cell.length_a   1.000
_cell.length_b   1.000
_cell.length_c   1.000
_cell.angle_alpha   90.00
_cell.angle_beta   90.00
_cell.angle_gamma   90.00
#
_symmetry.space_group_name_H-M   'P 1'
#
loop_
_entity.id
_entity.type
_entity.pdbx_description
1 polymer ?
#
loop_
_entity_poly.entity_id
_entity_poly.type
_entity_poly.pdbx_seq_one_letter_code
_entity_poly.pdbx_strand_id
1 'polypeptide(L)'
;MFQSQPVQIQTSNFGGAQGTLFNDNTDASGFPNSGGNVFIDPERPITQIDVCGGWVVDTIKTTYRLTNGNFATFQRGSPVNQGNLTSVQLNENEIISQICGFAGYYKFYDQSLLIKLTLVITDTSNGNVRVVGPIGGMNQNGVPGANGQAGPDGVADGKFFSVSNPLALAGFEQQGKAQLGIAGISIVKSNMVE
;
A
#
# COMPACT_ATOMS: atom_id res chain seq x y z
N MET A 1 32.29 2.78 -17.31
CA MET A 1 31.18 1.83 -17.09
C MET A 1 30.12 2.60 -16.32
N PHE A 2 29.06 3.08 -16.97
CA PHE A 2 27.95 3.72 -16.23
C PHE A 2 27.17 2.58 -15.60
N GLN A 3 27.36 2.37 -14.30
CA GLN A 3 26.45 1.54 -13.53
C GLN A 3 25.11 2.28 -13.58
N SER A 4 24.13 1.73 -14.30
CA SER A 4 22.80 2.30 -14.39
C SER A 4 22.24 2.31 -12.97
N GLN A 5 22.13 3.50 -12.39
CA GLN A 5 21.43 3.66 -11.13
C GLN A 5 20.00 3.13 -11.29
N PRO A 6 19.43 2.48 -10.26
CA PRO A 6 18.04 2.05 -10.27
C PRO A 6 17.13 3.20 -10.74
N VAL A 7 16.32 2.98 -11.76
CA VAL A 7 15.27 3.94 -12.15
C VAL A 7 14.06 3.62 -11.30
N GLN A 8 13.74 4.53 -10.40
CA GLN A 8 12.52 4.47 -9.61
C GLN A 8 11.39 5.19 -10.34
N ILE A 9 10.27 4.50 -10.51
CA ILE A 9 9.06 5.04 -11.18
C ILE A 9 7.94 5.03 -10.15
N GLN A 10 7.34 6.19 -9.90
CA GLN A 10 6.12 6.28 -9.11
C GLN A 10 4.91 6.28 -10.04
N THR A 11 3.92 5.44 -9.77
CA THR A 11 2.64 5.47 -10.50
C THR A 11 1.89 6.79 -10.25
N SER A 12 0.89 7.08 -11.08
CA SER A 12 -0.13 8.06 -10.72
C SER A 12 -0.80 7.68 -9.41
N ASN A 13 -1.33 8.67 -8.69
CA ASN A 13 -2.10 8.45 -7.48
C ASN A 13 -3.48 7.84 -7.78
N PHE A 14 -3.83 6.78 -7.06
CA PHE A 14 -5.14 6.14 -7.09
C PHE A 14 -5.95 6.64 -5.89
N GLY A 15 -7.10 7.27 -6.14
CA GLY A 15 -7.95 7.88 -5.11
C GLY A 15 -7.79 9.40 -5.06
N GLY A 16 -7.94 9.97 -3.87
CA GLY A 16 -7.84 11.40 -3.61
C GLY A 16 -6.41 11.89 -3.34
N ALA A 17 -6.22 13.20 -3.43
CA ALA A 17 -4.97 13.89 -3.11
C ALA A 17 -5.12 14.82 -1.89
N GLN A 18 -6.16 14.61 -1.09
CA GLN A 18 -6.41 15.38 0.13
C GLN A 18 -5.57 14.86 1.29
N GLY A 19 -5.05 15.75 2.13
CA GLY A 19 -4.30 15.40 3.32
C GLY A 19 -2.79 15.61 3.16
N THR A 20 -2.01 14.86 3.92
CA THR A 20 -0.55 14.96 3.97
C THR A 20 0.07 14.00 2.94
N LEU A 21 1.00 14.50 2.13
CA LEU A 21 1.79 13.68 1.23
C LEU A 21 2.71 12.77 2.05
N PHE A 22 2.83 11.51 1.64
CA PHE A 22 3.84 10.60 2.14
C PHE A 22 4.57 9.90 0.99
N ASN A 23 5.81 9.50 1.25
CA ASN A 23 6.59 8.65 0.35
C ASN A 23 7.56 7.81 1.20
N ASP A 24 7.23 6.54 1.37
CA ASP A 24 8.02 5.64 2.22
C ASP A 24 9.42 5.39 1.65
N ASN A 25 9.61 5.48 0.34
CA ASN A 25 10.93 5.31 -0.27
C ASN A 25 11.86 6.47 0.08
N THR A 26 11.39 7.72 0.02
CA THR A 26 12.20 8.88 0.43
C THR A 26 12.41 8.91 1.93
N ASP A 27 11.40 8.52 2.70
CA ASP A 27 11.44 8.53 4.16
C ASP A 27 12.37 7.43 4.69
N ALA A 28 12.41 6.25 4.04
CA ALA A 28 13.32 5.15 4.36
C ALA A 28 14.77 5.49 4.02
N SER A 29 15.01 6.17 2.89
CA SER A 29 16.36 6.51 2.47
C SER A 29 16.89 7.79 3.13
N GLY A 30 16.04 8.59 3.76
CA GLY A 30 16.40 9.92 4.28
C GLY A 30 16.79 10.92 3.18
N PHE A 31 16.24 10.74 1.97
CA PHE A 31 16.54 11.62 0.83
C PHE A 31 16.08 13.08 1.12
N PRO A 32 16.85 14.11 0.72
CA PRO A 32 18.14 14.06 0.02
C PRO A 32 19.35 13.96 0.95
N ASN A 33 19.14 13.99 2.27
CA ASN A 33 20.20 14.05 3.28
C ASN A 33 20.77 12.66 3.61
N SER A 34 20.61 11.68 2.71
CA SER A 34 21.02 10.29 2.90
C SER A 34 22.54 10.21 3.01
N GLY A 35 23.04 10.28 4.24
CA GLY A 35 24.42 9.99 4.57
C GLY A 35 24.68 8.48 4.40
N GLY A 36 24.99 8.07 3.18
CA GLY A 36 25.19 6.68 2.81
C GLY A 36 24.08 6.14 1.91
N ASN A 37 24.47 5.30 0.96
CA ASN A 37 23.65 4.63 -0.06
C ASN A 37 22.64 3.63 0.54
N VAL A 38 21.86 4.04 1.54
CA VAL A 38 20.82 3.24 2.18
C VAL A 38 19.53 3.45 1.42
N PHE A 39 19.04 2.38 0.81
CA PHE A 39 17.80 2.35 0.06
C PHE A 39 16.94 1.20 0.55
N ILE A 40 15.67 1.17 0.14
CA ILE A 40 14.87 -0.05 0.24
C ILE A 40 15.51 -1.12 -0.64
N ASP A 41 15.62 -2.34 -0.12
CA ASP A 41 16.13 -3.51 -0.84
C ASP A 41 15.26 -3.75 -2.09
N PRO A 42 15.80 -3.62 -3.32
CA PRO A 42 15.01 -3.76 -4.53
C PRO A 42 14.55 -5.21 -4.78
N GLU A 43 15.23 -6.22 -4.24
CA GLU A 43 14.90 -7.63 -4.47
C GLU A 43 13.79 -8.11 -3.53
N ARG A 44 13.83 -7.66 -2.27
CA ARG A 44 12.88 -8.06 -1.22
C ARG A 44 12.47 -6.85 -0.36
N PRO A 45 11.75 -5.89 -0.95
CA PRO A 45 11.54 -4.58 -0.34
C PRO A 45 10.67 -4.62 0.91
N ILE A 46 9.59 -5.38 0.89
CA ILE A 46 8.60 -5.44 1.97
C ILE A 46 8.78 -6.77 2.70
N THR A 47 8.77 -6.74 4.03
CA THR A 47 8.76 -7.95 4.87
C THR A 47 7.45 -8.14 5.63
N GLN A 48 6.77 -7.04 5.92
CA GLN A 48 5.47 -7.05 6.59
C GLN A 48 4.59 -5.93 6.06
N ILE A 49 3.30 -6.22 5.90
CA ILE A 49 2.28 -5.22 5.68
C ILE A 49 1.05 -5.50 6.55
N ASP A 50 0.68 -4.51 7.34
CA ASP A 50 -0.44 -4.48 8.26
C ASP A 50 -1.47 -3.50 7.69
N VAL A 51 -2.68 -3.99 7.38
CA VAL A 51 -3.73 -3.15 6.79
C VAL A 51 -4.97 -3.20 7.68
N CYS A 52 -5.42 -2.04 8.15
CA CYS A 52 -6.73 -1.90 8.78
C CYS A 52 -7.73 -1.44 7.72
N GLY A 53 -8.87 -2.11 7.64
CA GLY A 53 -9.94 -1.68 6.73
C GLY A 53 -11.33 -1.98 7.27
N GLY A 54 -12.22 -1.01 7.14
CA GLY A 54 -13.66 -1.15 7.32
C GLY A 54 -14.39 -0.83 6.01
N TRP A 55 -15.10 0.29 5.98
CA TRP A 55 -15.75 0.77 4.75
C TRP A 55 -14.76 1.24 3.69
N VAL A 56 -13.58 1.68 4.11
CA VAL A 56 -12.42 2.04 3.27
C VAL A 56 -11.16 1.42 3.87
N VAL A 57 -9.99 1.64 3.25
CA VAL A 57 -8.70 1.32 3.84
C VAL A 57 -8.30 2.47 4.77
N ASP A 58 -8.23 2.17 6.07
CA ASP A 58 -7.99 3.17 7.11
C ASP A 58 -6.49 3.33 7.39
N THR A 59 -5.76 2.23 7.49
CA THR A 59 -4.35 2.24 7.87
C THR A 59 -3.58 1.28 7.00
N ILE A 60 -2.39 1.70 6.57
CA ILE A 60 -1.38 0.81 6.02
C ILE A 60 -0.10 1.02 6.80
N LYS A 61 0.39 -0.02 7.47
CA LYS A 61 1.68 -0.03 8.12
C LYS A 61 2.58 -1.03 7.41
N THR A 62 3.71 -0.56 6.91
CA THR A 62 4.63 -1.37 6.11
C THR A 62 6.00 -1.38 6.74
N THR A 63 6.58 -2.58 6.84
CA THR A 63 7.98 -2.77 7.21
C THR A 63 8.79 -3.11 5.97
N TYR A 64 9.78 -2.27 5.70
CA TYR A 64 10.69 -2.41 4.58
C TYR A 64 12.04 -2.94 5.03
N ARG A 65 12.66 -3.78 4.21
CA ARG A 65 14.07 -4.14 4.32
C ARG A 65 14.92 -3.08 3.62
N LEU A 66 16.02 -2.70 4.24
CA LEU A 66 16.99 -1.75 3.69
C LEU A 66 18.25 -2.47 3.19
N THR A 67 18.96 -1.85 2.24
CA THR A 67 20.21 -2.38 1.65
C THR A 67 21.35 -2.57 2.66
N ASN A 68 21.27 -1.94 3.83
CA ASN A 68 22.22 -2.13 4.93
C ASN A 68 21.82 -3.27 5.91
N GLY A 69 20.77 -4.03 5.59
CA GLY A 69 20.25 -5.13 6.42
C GLY A 69 19.32 -4.69 7.56
N ASN A 70 19.13 -3.38 7.78
CA ASN A 70 18.17 -2.88 8.76
C ASN A 70 16.73 -2.88 8.20
N PHE A 71 15.78 -2.56 9.06
CA PHE A 71 14.38 -2.39 8.70
C PHE A 71 13.91 -0.97 8.98
N ALA A 72 12.99 -0.47 8.15
CA ALA A 72 12.26 0.77 8.39
C ALA A 72 10.75 0.47 8.40
N THR A 73 10.02 1.06 9.34
CA THR A 73 8.58 0.84 9.48
C THR A 73 7.84 2.16 9.44
N PHE A 74 6.84 2.25 8.56
CA PHE A 74 6.01 3.43 8.40
C PHE A 74 4.55 3.06 8.57
N GLN A 75 3.80 3.88 9.30
CA GLN A 75 2.35 3.78 9.42
C GLN A 75 1.74 4.99 8.73
N ARG A 76 0.85 4.72 7.78
CA ARG A 76 0.10 5.73 7.01
C ARG A 76 -1.39 5.60 7.29
N GLY A 77 -2.07 6.73 7.30
CA GLY A 77 -3.49 6.86 7.54
C GLY A 77 -3.86 6.99 9.02
N SER A 78 -4.95 6.34 9.41
CA SER A 78 -5.47 6.38 10.77
C SER A 78 -4.59 5.55 11.72
N PRO A 79 -4.69 5.74 13.06
CA PRO A 79 -4.10 4.82 14.03
C PRO A 79 -4.57 3.38 13.82
N VAL A 80 -3.67 2.41 14.02
CA VAL A 80 -4.00 0.98 13.87
C VAL A 80 -5.16 0.60 14.79
N ASN A 81 -6.22 0.07 14.19
CA ASN A 81 -7.34 -0.54 14.89
C ASN A 81 -7.20 -2.07 14.84
N GLN A 82 -6.89 -2.68 15.99
CA GLN A 82 -6.67 -4.12 16.13
C GLN A 82 -7.92 -4.96 15.80
N GLY A 83 -9.12 -4.39 15.87
CA GLY A 83 -10.36 -5.10 15.57
C GLY A 83 -10.55 -5.45 14.09
N ASN A 84 -9.91 -4.70 13.18
CA ASN A 84 -10.05 -4.84 11.73
C ASN A 84 -8.69 -4.99 11.02
N LEU A 85 -7.66 -5.43 11.76
CA LEU A 85 -6.30 -5.56 11.25
C LEU A 85 -6.13 -6.87 10.48
N THR A 86 -5.65 -6.76 9.24
CA THR A 86 -5.07 -7.87 8.49
C THR A 86 -3.56 -7.73 8.48
N SER A 87 -2.87 -8.63 9.18
CA SER A 87 -1.40 -8.67 9.21
C SER A 87 -0.87 -9.69 8.22
N VAL A 88 0.04 -9.25 7.34
CA VAL A 88 0.69 -10.09 6.34
C VAL A 88 2.19 -10.07 6.60
N GLN A 89 2.68 -11.19 7.12
CA GLN A 89 4.10 -11.48 7.20
C GLN A 89 4.53 -12.20 5.92
N LEU A 90 5.67 -11.80 5.37
CA LEU A 90 6.31 -12.46 4.24
C LEU A 90 7.50 -13.26 4.75
N ASN A 91 7.57 -14.54 4.39
CA ASN A 91 8.77 -15.32 4.66
C ASN A 91 9.91 -14.93 3.70
N GLU A 92 11.09 -15.51 3.89
CA GLU A 92 12.25 -15.15 3.07
C GLU A 92 12.01 -15.34 1.57
N ASN A 93 11.24 -16.33 1.14
CA ASN A 93 10.98 -16.60 -0.28
C ASN A 93 9.77 -15.84 -0.83
N GLU A 94 9.00 -15.13 -0.02
CA GLU A 94 7.79 -14.44 -0.45
C GLU A 94 8.07 -12.98 -0.82
N ILE A 95 7.46 -12.55 -1.93
CA ILE A 95 7.39 -11.13 -2.33
C ILE A 95 5.94 -10.76 -2.62
N ILE A 96 5.58 -9.49 -2.38
CA ILE A 96 4.34 -8.95 -2.95
C ILE A 96 4.62 -8.67 -4.42
N SER A 97 4.11 -9.51 -5.30
CA SER A 97 4.32 -9.38 -6.75
C SER A 97 3.33 -8.42 -7.40
N GLN A 98 2.16 -8.20 -6.77
CA GLN A 98 1.16 -7.25 -7.24
C GLN A 98 0.33 -6.68 -6.09
N ILE A 99 0.06 -5.37 -6.18
CA ILE A 99 -0.93 -4.68 -5.36
C ILE A 99 -2.05 -4.23 -6.29
N CYS A 100 -3.28 -4.61 -5.98
CA CYS A 100 -4.45 -4.19 -6.73
C CYS A 100 -5.58 -3.79 -5.79
N GLY A 101 -6.60 -3.14 -6.32
CA GLY A 101 -7.66 -2.62 -5.46
C GLY A 101 -8.62 -1.71 -6.19
N PHE A 102 -9.40 -0.98 -5.40
CA PHE A 102 -10.34 0.02 -5.88
C PHE A 102 -10.11 1.32 -5.13
N ALA A 103 -10.02 2.43 -5.86
CA ALA A 103 -9.95 3.77 -5.30
C ALA A 103 -10.85 4.72 -6.10
N GLY A 104 -11.50 5.64 -5.41
CA GLY A 104 -12.53 6.49 -6.02
C GLY A 104 -13.29 7.30 -4.98
N TYR A 105 -14.22 8.11 -5.45
CA TYR A 105 -15.12 8.92 -4.66
C TYR A 105 -16.09 8.04 -3.87
N TYR A 106 -16.13 8.28 -2.56
CA TYR A 106 -16.98 7.62 -1.60
C TYR A 106 -18.03 8.62 -1.09
N LYS A 107 -19.28 8.43 -1.48
CA LYS A 107 -20.37 9.40 -1.26
C LYS A 107 -20.59 9.76 0.21
N PHE A 108 -20.54 8.78 1.12
CA PHE A 108 -20.72 9.01 2.56
C PHE A 108 -19.69 9.98 3.14
N TYR A 109 -18.44 9.88 2.67
CA TYR A 109 -17.34 10.73 3.12
C TYR A 109 -17.17 12.00 2.30
N ASP A 110 -17.94 12.13 1.21
CA ASP A 110 -17.82 13.21 0.23
C ASP A 110 -16.37 13.41 -0.27
N GLN A 111 -15.66 12.30 -0.49
CA GLN A 111 -14.24 12.36 -0.85
C GLN A 111 -13.76 11.12 -1.62
N SER A 112 -12.74 11.31 -2.46
CA SER A 112 -11.97 10.21 -3.05
C SER A 112 -11.02 9.57 -2.03
N LEU A 113 -11.07 8.25 -1.94
CA LEU A 113 -10.38 7.42 -0.94
C LEU A 113 -9.82 6.14 -1.59
N LEU A 114 -8.86 5.50 -0.90
CA LEU A 114 -8.54 4.09 -1.14
C LEU A 114 -9.60 3.22 -0.49
N ILE A 115 -10.38 2.50 -1.30
CA ILE A 115 -11.57 1.78 -0.84
C ILE A 115 -11.22 0.34 -0.48
N LYS A 116 -10.49 -0.35 -1.37
CA LYS A 116 -10.12 -1.76 -1.23
C LYS A 116 -8.67 -1.98 -1.63
N LEU A 117 -8.02 -2.91 -0.94
CA LEU A 117 -6.69 -3.38 -1.26
C LEU A 117 -6.64 -4.92 -1.29
N THR A 118 -5.93 -5.45 -2.26
CA THR A 118 -5.61 -6.88 -2.40
C THR A 118 -4.13 -7.01 -2.69
N LEU A 119 -3.50 -7.95 -2.00
CA LEU A 119 -2.08 -8.27 -2.13
C LEU A 119 -1.95 -9.63 -2.78
N VAL A 120 -1.22 -9.69 -3.89
CA VAL A 120 -0.81 -10.95 -4.52
C VAL A 120 0.63 -11.21 -4.11
N ILE A 121 0.84 -12.37 -3.50
CA ILE A 121 2.11 -12.76 -2.91
C ILE A 121 2.58 -14.00 -3.65
N THR A 122 3.83 -13.94 -4.12
CA THR A 122 4.46 -15.04 -4.86
C THR A 122 5.62 -15.59 -4.04
N ASP A 123 5.62 -16.90 -3.85
CA ASP A 123 6.78 -17.65 -3.36
C ASP A 123 7.77 -17.86 -4.51
N THR A 124 8.89 -17.17 -4.44
CA THR A 124 9.95 -17.18 -5.45
C THR A 124 10.69 -18.51 -5.57
N SER A 125 10.55 -19.42 -4.59
CA SER A 125 11.21 -20.73 -4.63
C SER A 125 10.48 -21.76 -5.50
N ASN A 126 9.16 -21.63 -5.64
CA ASN A 126 8.31 -22.62 -6.28
C ASN A 126 7.23 -22.02 -7.21
N GLY A 127 7.11 -20.69 -7.26
CA GLY A 127 6.12 -19.96 -8.07
C GLY A 127 4.69 -19.99 -7.51
N ASN A 128 4.47 -20.55 -6.31
CA ASN A 128 3.14 -20.58 -5.71
C ASN A 128 2.65 -19.16 -5.39
N VAL A 129 1.35 -18.95 -5.57
CA VAL A 129 0.71 -17.66 -5.34
C VAL A 129 -0.31 -17.79 -4.22
N ARG A 130 -0.30 -16.84 -3.29
CA ARG A 130 -1.41 -16.61 -2.35
C ARG A 130 -1.91 -15.19 -2.47
N VAL A 131 -3.19 -15.01 -2.20
CA VAL A 131 -3.87 -13.71 -2.28
C VAL A 131 -4.40 -13.35 -0.89
N VAL A 132 -4.12 -12.12 -0.45
CA VAL A 132 -4.68 -11.56 0.79
C VAL A 132 -5.60 -10.40 0.45
N GLY A 133 -6.82 -10.45 0.98
CA GLY A 133 -7.87 -9.45 0.76
C GLY A 133 -9.08 -10.00 -0.01
N PRO A 134 -10.00 -9.12 -0.44
CA PRO A 134 -9.93 -7.66 -0.33
C PRO A 134 -10.01 -7.17 1.12
N ILE A 135 -9.22 -6.15 1.44
CA ILE A 135 -9.21 -5.45 2.73
C ILE A 135 -9.83 -4.07 2.51
N GLY A 136 -10.76 -3.68 3.39
CA GLY A 136 -11.59 -2.48 3.19
C GLY A 136 -12.83 -2.75 2.34
N GLY A 137 -13.65 -1.71 2.13
CA GLY A 137 -14.84 -1.80 1.30
C GLY A 137 -15.93 -2.75 1.82
N MET A 138 -16.00 -2.94 3.14
CA MET A 138 -17.03 -3.73 3.80
C MET A 138 -18.37 -3.00 3.81
N ASN A 139 -19.47 -3.76 3.75
CA ASN A 139 -20.81 -3.23 4.00
C ASN A 139 -21.13 -3.20 5.50
N GLN A 140 -22.33 -2.74 5.86
CA GLN A 140 -22.80 -2.67 7.25
C GLN A 140 -22.81 -4.01 8.00
N ASN A 141 -22.80 -5.13 7.27
CA ASN A 141 -22.76 -6.48 7.84
C ASN A 141 -21.32 -7.04 7.89
N GLY A 142 -20.30 -6.22 7.62
CA GLY A 142 -18.90 -6.67 7.58
C GLY A 142 -18.55 -7.52 6.36
N VAL A 143 -19.42 -7.57 5.34
CA VAL A 143 -19.19 -8.34 4.11
C VAL A 143 -18.54 -7.43 3.06
N PRO A 144 -17.42 -7.80 2.43
CA PRO A 144 -16.85 -7.05 1.32
C PRO A 144 -17.91 -6.88 0.21
N GLY A 145 -18.19 -5.64 -0.21
CA GLY A 145 -19.12 -5.44 -1.32
C GLY A 145 -18.55 -5.95 -2.64
N ALA A 146 -19.39 -6.35 -3.59
CA ALA A 146 -18.94 -6.73 -4.93
C ALA A 146 -18.41 -5.50 -5.70
N ASN A 147 -17.40 -5.67 -6.55
CA ASN A 147 -16.97 -4.70 -7.59
C ASN A 147 -16.84 -3.23 -7.12
N GLY A 148 -15.99 -2.96 -6.13
CA GLY A 148 -15.77 -1.58 -5.66
C GLY A 148 -16.92 -0.95 -4.86
N GLN A 149 -18.09 -1.60 -4.76
CA GLN A 149 -19.16 -1.12 -3.88
C GLN A 149 -18.81 -1.39 -2.42
N ALA A 150 -19.01 -0.39 -1.56
CA ALA A 150 -18.81 -0.46 -0.13
C ALA A 150 -20.05 0.16 0.53
N GLY A 151 -20.50 -0.43 1.64
CA GLY A 151 -21.61 0.12 2.44
C GLY A 151 -23.03 -0.04 1.86
N PRO A 152 -24.05 0.05 2.73
CA PRO A 152 -25.49 -0.03 2.38
C PRO A 152 -26.03 1.18 1.58
N ASP A 153 -25.30 2.31 1.55
CA ASP A 153 -25.87 3.62 1.19
C ASP A 153 -25.39 4.22 -0.14
N GLY A 154 -24.49 3.54 -0.86
CA GLY A 154 -24.18 3.97 -2.23
C GLY A 154 -22.74 3.73 -2.67
N VAL A 155 -22.66 2.94 -3.74
CA VAL A 155 -21.72 3.04 -4.86
C VAL A 155 -20.54 3.98 -4.60
N ALA A 156 -19.44 3.44 -4.07
CA ALA A 156 -18.17 4.08 -4.34
C ALA A 156 -17.86 3.87 -5.83
N ASP A 157 -17.50 4.94 -6.56
CA ASP A 157 -17.17 4.87 -7.99
C ASP A 157 -15.75 4.35 -8.22
N GLY A 158 -15.34 3.40 -7.37
CA GLY A 158 -14.00 2.87 -7.31
C GLY A 158 -13.54 2.42 -8.68
N LYS A 159 -12.43 3.00 -9.15
CA LYS A 159 -11.73 2.51 -10.33
C LYS A 159 -10.75 1.45 -9.88
N PHE A 160 -10.77 0.33 -10.59
CA PHE A 160 -9.79 -0.72 -10.38
C PHE A 160 -8.40 -0.18 -10.72
N PHE A 161 -7.42 -0.51 -9.88
CA PHE A 161 -6.01 -0.33 -10.18
C PHE A 161 -5.27 -1.62 -9.91
N SER A 162 -4.17 -1.81 -10.63
CA SER A 162 -3.28 -2.94 -10.43
C SER A 162 -1.86 -2.54 -10.78
N VAL A 163 -0.94 -2.81 -9.87
CA VAL A 163 0.48 -2.47 -10.01
C VAL A 163 1.32 -3.67 -9.64
N SER A 164 2.13 -4.13 -10.58
CA SER A 164 3.13 -5.18 -10.34
C SER A 164 4.42 -4.63 -9.72
N ASN A 165 5.17 -5.49 -9.05
CA ASN A 165 6.52 -5.25 -8.52
C ASN A 165 6.63 -3.96 -7.68
N PRO A 166 5.81 -3.82 -6.61
CA PRO A 166 5.91 -2.69 -5.68
C PRO A 166 7.26 -2.70 -4.94
N LEU A 167 7.94 -1.56 -4.96
CA LEU A 167 9.09 -1.27 -4.11
C LEU A 167 8.65 -0.61 -2.80
N ALA A 168 7.81 0.42 -2.90
CA ALA A 168 7.37 1.19 -1.74
C ALA A 168 6.02 1.86 -1.99
N LEU A 169 5.40 2.32 -0.90
CA LEU A 169 4.16 3.08 -0.95
C LEU A 169 4.43 4.59 -0.89
N ALA A 170 3.63 5.34 -1.62
CA ALA A 170 3.53 6.78 -1.55
C ALA A 170 2.06 7.20 -1.66
N GLY A 171 1.73 8.47 -1.49
CA GLY A 171 0.37 8.96 -1.69
C GLY A 171 -0.05 10.01 -0.68
N PHE A 172 -1.32 10.01 -0.31
CA PHE A 172 -1.93 11.01 0.55
C PHE A 172 -2.70 10.36 1.69
N GLU A 173 -2.44 10.83 2.91
CA GLU A 173 -3.06 10.33 4.13
C GLU A 173 -3.79 11.44 4.91
N GLN A 174 -4.85 11.07 5.63
CA GLN A 174 -5.52 11.93 6.60
C GLN A 174 -5.17 11.49 8.01
N GLN A 175 -3.96 11.85 8.45
CA GLN A 175 -3.48 11.53 9.79
C GLN A 175 -4.46 11.98 10.87
N GLY A 176 -4.72 11.09 11.84
CA GLY A 176 -5.52 11.41 13.03
C GLY A 176 -7.03 11.48 12.81
N LYS A 177 -7.55 11.34 11.59
CA LYS A 177 -8.99 11.18 11.35
C LYS A 177 -9.34 9.70 11.30
N ALA A 178 -10.14 9.24 12.25
CA ALA A 178 -10.40 7.83 12.50
C ALA A 178 -11.06 7.05 11.35
N GLN A 179 -11.55 7.72 10.29
CA GLN A 179 -12.43 7.13 9.27
C GLN A 179 -12.05 7.49 7.82
N LEU A 180 -10.99 8.29 7.60
CA LEU A 180 -10.63 8.81 6.25
C LEU A 180 -9.20 8.42 5.84
N GLY A 181 -8.60 7.47 6.55
CA GLY A 181 -7.15 7.36 6.73
C GLY A 181 -6.31 7.44 5.46
N ILE A 182 -6.53 6.59 4.45
CA ILE A 182 -5.79 6.69 3.16
C ILE A 182 -6.66 7.35 2.09
N ALA A 183 -6.33 8.61 1.75
CA ALA A 183 -7.02 9.34 0.70
C ALA A 183 -6.63 8.81 -0.68
N GLY A 184 -5.36 8.54 -0.91
CA GLY A 184 -4.90 7.95 -2.14
C GLY A 184 -3.55 7.28 -2.01
N ILE A 185 -3.29 6.34 -2.90
CA ILE A 185 -2.07 5.55 -2.92
C ILE A 185 -1.41 5.64 -4.29
N SER A 186 -0.10 5.81 -4.29
CA SER A 186 0.79 5.65 -5.43
C SER A 186 1.79 4.55 -5.08
N ILE A 187 2.26 3.82 -6.08
CA ILE A 187 3.23 2.75 -5.88
C ILE A 187 4.56 3.15 -6.53
N VAL A 188 5.63 3.12 -5.75
CA VAL A 188 6.99 3.25 -6.27
C VAL A 188 7.42 1.87 -6.76
N LYS A 189 7.98 1.81 -7.96
CA LYS A 189 8.54 0.63 -8.61
C LYS A 189 10.02 0.84 -8.89
N SER A 190 10.78 -0.25 -8.96
CA SER A 190 12.17 -0.26 -9.42
C SER A 190 12.30 -1.13 -10.66
N ASN A 191 13.11 -0.70 -11.63
CA ASN A 191 13.47 -1.50 -12.81
C ASN A 191 14.62 -2.49 -12.55
N MET A 192 15.09 -2.62 -11.30
CA MET A 192 16.23 -3.49 -10.96
C MET A 192 15.91 -4.99 -10.98
N VAL A 193 14.65 -5.38 -11.19
CA VAL A 193 14.18 -6.78 -11.08
C VAL A 193 13.28 -7.17 -12.26
N GLU A 194 13.65 -6.75 -13.48
CA GLU A 194 13.11 -7.34 -14.73
C GLU A 194 14.13 -8.27 -15.38
#